data_AF-A0A962FHW8-F1
#
_entry.id   AF-A0A962FHW8-F1
#
_cell.length_a   1.000
_cell.length_b   1.000
_cell.length_c   1.000
_cell.angle_alpha   90.00
_cell.angle_beta   90.00
_cell.angle_gamma   90.00
#
_symmetry.space_group_name_H-M   'P 1'
#
loop_
_entity.id
_entity.type
_entity.pdbx_description
1 polymer ?
#
loop_
_entity_poly.entity_id
_entity_poly.type
_entity_poly.pdbx_seq_one_letter_code
_entity_poly.pdbx_strand_id
1 'polypeptide(L)' 'MVLIEFAMAPRGVGDSLSAHVARILDVIDRSGLSCQLTPMGTILEGEWDEAMAVVNACFK' A
#
# COMPACT_ATOMS: atom_id res chain seq x y z
N MET A 1 13.22 10.83 6.67
CA MET A 1 12.19 10.88 5.61
C MET A 1 12.66 10.17 4.34
N VAL A 2 11.86 9.23 3.86
CA VAL A 2 12.08 8.41 2.66
C VAL A 2 10.86 8.48 1.76
N LEU A 3 11.08 8.30 0.47
CA LEU A 3 10.03 8.10 -0.52
C LEU A 3 10.14 6.65 -1.02
N ILE A 4 9.06 5.88 -0.90
CA ILE A 4 9.04 4.47 -1.29
C ILE A 4 7.87 4.25 -2.24
N GLU A 5 8.13 3.66 -3.40
CA GLU A 5 7.11 3.12 -4.29
C GLU A 5 7.03 1.60 -4.10
N PHE A 6 5.82 1.07 -3.87
CA PHE A 6 5.58 -0.36 -3.79
C PHE A 6 4.32 -0.77 -4.56
N ALA A 7 4.26 -2.03 -4.96
CA ALA A 7 3.10 -2.62 -5.62
C ALA A 7 2.80 -3.99 -5.01
N MET A 8 1.53 -4.27 -4.74
CA MET A 8 1.09 -5.58 -4.25
C MET A 8 0.02 -6.15 -5.17
N ALA A 9 0.35 -7.27 -5.81
CA ALA A 9 -0.56 -8.02 -6.66
C ALA A 9 -0.80 -9.40 -6.02
N PRO A 10 -1.94 -9.60 -5.32
CA PRO A 10 -2.25 -10.90 -4.75
C PRO A 10 -2.45 -11.93 -5.88
N ARG A 11 -1.83 -13.10 -5.72
CA ARG A 11 -1.89 -14.19 -6.68
C ARG A 11 -2.85 -15.27 -6.19
N GLY A 12 -3.61 -15.88 -7.10
CA GLY A 12 -4.49 -17.02 -6.79
C GLY A 12 -5.80 -16.67 -6.07
N VAL A 13 -6.19 -15.39 -6.05
CA VAL A 13 -7.39 -14.89 -5.36
C VAL A 13 -8.62 -14.71 -6.28
N GLY A 14 -8.57 -15.26 -7.49
CA GLY A 14 -9.65 -15.18 -8.49
C GLY A 14 -9.50 -14.01 -9.47
N ASP A 15 -10.55 -13.78 -10.27
CA ASP A 15 -10.51 -12.86 -11.42
C ASP A 15 -10.56 -11.37 -11.03
N SER A 16 -11.07 -11.06 -9.82
CA SER A 16 -11.22 -9.67 -9.36
C SER A 16 -10.28 -9.35 -8.21
N LEU A 17 -9.39 -8.39 -8.46
CA LEU A 17 -8.46 -7.86 -7.45
C LEU A 17 -9.04 -6.65 -6.68
N SER A 18 -10.22 -6.15 -7.06
CA SER A 18 -10.74 -4.87 -6.56
C SER A 18 -10.94 -4.85 -5.05
N ALA A 19 -11.45 -5.92 -4.45
CA ALA A 19 -11.65 -6.03 -3.01
C ALA A 19 -10.32 -6.03 -2.24
N HIS A 20 -9.29 -6.68 -2.79
CA HIS A 20 -7.95 -6.71 -2.19
C HIS A 20 -7.27 -5.35 -2.27
N VAL A 21 -7.37 -4.69 -3.42
CA VAL A 21 -6.84 -3.34 -3.60
C VAL A 21 -7.56 -2.34 -2.69
N ALA A 22 -8.89 -2.42 -2.58
CA ALA A 22 -9.65 -1.55 -1.67
C ALA A 22 -9.21 -1.70 -0.21
N ARG A 23 -8.94 -2.93 0.25
CA ARG A 23 -8.39 -3.18 1.59
C ARG A 23 -7.02 -2.53 1.80
N ILE A 24 -6.13 -2.65 0.81
CA ILE A 24 -4.79 -2.04 0.87
C ILE A 24 -4.90 -0.52 0.96
N LEU A 25 -5.80 0.09 0.16
CA LEU A 25 -6.04 1.53 0.20
C LEU A 25 -6.59 1.99 1.56
N ASP A 26 -7.49 1.23 2.19
CA ASP A 26 -8.01 1.54 3.54
C ASP A 26 -6.89 1.54 4.60
N VAL A 27 -5.96 0.58 4.52
CA VAL A 27 -4.80 0.53 5.42
C VAL A 27 -3.91 1.77 5.25
N ILE A 28 -3.66 2.19 4.00
CA ILE A 28 -2.84 3.36 3.69
C ILE A 28 -3.53 4.65 4.15
N ASP A 29 -4.83 4.81 3.89
CA ASP A 29 -5.62 5.98 4.30
C ASP A 29 -5.60 6.15 5.83
N ARG A 30 -5.77 5.04 6.56
CA ARG A 30 -5.73 5.03 8.03
C ARG A 30 -4.34 5.25 8.62
N SER A 31 -3.27 5.15 7.83
CA SER A 31 -1.91 5.39 8.29
C SER A 31 -1.60 6.86 8.53
N GLY A 32 -2.34 7.77 7.87
CA GLY A 32 -2.08 9.21 7.91
C GLY A 32 -0.80 9.66 7.20
N LEU A 33 -0.07 8.76 6.55
CA LEU A 33 1.10 9.11 5.73
C LEU A 33 0.69 9.76 4.41
N SER A 34 1.53 10.66 3.92
CA SER A 34 1.37 11.21 2.57
C SER A 34 1.55 10.08 1.56
N CYS A 35 0.52 9.87 0.73
CA CYS A 35 0.52 8.80 -0.26
C CYS A 35 0.02 9.28 -1.62
N GLN A 36 0.49 8.63 -2.69
CA GLN A 36 -0.01 8.83 -4.04
C GLN A 36 -0.19 7.49 -4.75
N LEU A 37 -1.43 7.21 -5.16
CA LEU A 37 -1.74 6.04 -6.00
C LEU A 37 -1.33 6.31 -7.45
N THR A 38 -0.64 5.36 -8.07
CA THR A 38 -0.29 5.37 -9.49
C THR A 38 -0.91 4.14 -10.18
N PRO A 39 -0.95 4.09 -11.53
CA PRO A 39 -1.43 2.90 -12.23
C PRO A 39 -0.63 1.62 -11.93
N MET A 40 0.63 1.75 -11.52
CA MET A 40 1.55 0.62 -11.32
C MET A 40 1.85 0.32 -9.84
N GLY A 41 1.51 1.22 -8.91
CA GLY A 41 1.87 1.08 -7.50
C GLY A 41 1.34 2.20 -6.62
N THR A 42 1.89 2.29 -5.42
CA THR A 42 1.59 3.36 -4.46
C THR A 42 2.88 3.93 -3.90
N ILE A 43 2.96 5.25 -3.90
CA ILE A 43 4.08 6.00 -3.34
C ILE A 43 3.70 6.40 -1.91
N LEU A 44 4.61 6.18 -0.96
CA LEU A 44 4.52 6.62 0.43
C LEU A 44 5.69 7.53 0.77
N GLU A 45 5.40 8.58 1.52
CA GLU A 45 6.39 9.49 2.09
C GLU A 45 6.25 9.49 3.61
N GLY A 46 7.36 9.26 4.31
CA GLY A 46 7.39 9.20 5.77
C GLY A 46 8.75 8.79 6.32
N GLU A 47 8.83 8.49 7.61
CA GLU A 47 10.04 7.86 8.17
C GLU A 47 10.11 6.38 7.80
N TRP A 48 11.33 5.83 7.76
CA TRP A 48 11.57 4.46 7.30
C TRP A 48 10.70 3.42 8.03
N ASP A 49 10.70 3.47 9.36
CA ASP A 49 9.97 2.49 10.18
C ASP A 49 8.45 2.64 10.02
N GLU A 50 7.94 3.86 9.86
CA GLU A 50 6.52 4.14 9.64
C GLU A 50 6.06 3.62 8.27
N ALA A 51 6.80 3.96 7.21
CA ALA A 51 6.49 3.52 5.85
C ALA A 51 6.53 1.99 5.74
N MET A 52 7.54 1.34 6.33
CA MET A 52 7.66 -0.12 6.32
C MET A 52 6.60 -0.79 7.21
N ALA A 53 6.13 -0.15 8.28
CA ALA A 53 5.00 -0.66 9.07
C ALA A 53 3.70 -0.68 8.25
N VAL A 54 3.42 0.36 7.47
CA VAL A 54 2.26 0.40 6.56
C VAL A 54 2.37 -0.67 5.48
N VAL A 55 3.54 -0.81 4.83
CA VAL A 55 3.77 -1.89 3.85
C VAL A 55 3.54 -3.27 4.46
N ASN A 56 4.02 -3.51 5.68
CA ASN A 56 3.77 -4.78 6.38
C ASN A 56 2.29 -4.99 6.71
N ALA A 57 1.55 -3.94 7.07
CA ALA A 57 0.12 -4.02 7.32
C ALA A 57 -0.70 -4.30 6.05
N CYS A 58 -0.27 -3.78 4.90
CA CYS A 58 -0.87 -4.08 3.60
C CYS A 58 -0.62 -5.53 3.15
N PHE A 59 0.53 -6.12 3.52
CA PHE A 59 0.88 -7.50 3.19
C PHE A 59 0.13 -8.55 4.02
N LYS A 60 -0.07 -8.28 5.32
CA LYS A 60 -0.84 -9.13 6.24
C LYS A 60 -2.33 -9.06 5.95
#